data_AF-D8SYH9-F1
#
_entry.id   AF-D8SYH9-F1
#
_cell.length_a   1.000
_cell.length_b   1.000
_cell.length_c   1.000
_cell.angle_alpha   90.00
_cell.angle_beta   90.00
_cell.angle_gamma   90.00
#
_symmetry.space_group_name_H-M   'P 1'
#
loop_
_entity.id
_entity.type
_entity.pdbx_description
1 polymer ?
#
loop_
_entity_poly.entity_id
_entity_poly.type
_entity_poly.pdbx_seq_one_letter_code
_entity_poly.pdbx_strand_id
1 'polypeptide(L)'
;MGYRLIESREHNFITTALKRLSKNRKIVVLGNTQVKRAAIVSFLVRTTDSNGGIQQTVMQGRFVAKLLNDLFGIQSRGGCSCAAIQEVEKQNNRRFRQGAFSNEERTFFFFSQGYSGVKPGWTRLNFAYFLSKEEFHFLLCAIEFVADYGQRFLPLYEFEWQTGNWKYEEKNSINTTAKATLHKEWTKLPLLQQHKDYLGTAMAIAKQLAHDPGQGSTAPAGIDPELVTFRL
;
A
#
# COMPACT_ATOMS: atom_id res chain seq x y z
N MET A 1 24.27 11.75 -20.17
CA MET A 1 23.36 12.59 -19.37
C MET A 1 24.15 13.23 -18.24
N GLY A 2 23.96 14.52 -17.95
CA GLY A 2 24.61 15.19 -16.82
C GLY A 2 23.78 15.10 -15.53
N TYR A 3 24.43 15.22 -14.37
CA TYR A 3 23.79 15.11 -13.04
C TYR A 3 22.62 16.08 -12.85
N ARG A 4 22.72 17.31 -13.37
CA ARG A 4 21.65 18.32 -13.31
C ARG A 4 20.36 17.89 -14.02
N LEU A 5 20.49 17.17 -15.13
CA LEU A 5 19.33 16.68 -15.88
C LEU A 5 18.64 15.53 -15.14
N ILE A 6 19.42 14.64 -14.53
CA ILE A 6 18.91 13.55 -13.69
C ILE A 6 18.13 14.13 -12.51
N GLU A 7 18.75 15.06 -11.79
CA GLU A 7 18.14 15.74 -10.64
C GLU A 7 16.85 16.49 -11.02
N SER A 8 16.85 17.20 -12.15
CA SER A 8 15.66 17.91 -12.63
C SER A 8 14.50 16.94 -12.95
N ARG A 9 14.79 15.79 -13.56
CA ARG A 9 13.77 14.77 -13.88
C ARG A 9 13.22 14.12 -12.62
N GLU A 10 14.09 13.71 -11.72
CA GLU A 10 13.73 13.14 -10.42
C GLU A 10 12.85 14.12 -9.62
N HIS A 11 13.23 15.40 -9.62
CA HIS A 11 12.46 16.45 -8.96
C HIS A 11 11.07 16.66 -9.59
N ASN A 12 10.96 16.58 -10.92
CA ASN A 12 9.69 16.67 -11.62
C ASN A 12 8.77 15.48 -11.25
N PHE A 13 9.30 14.26 -11.29
CA PHE A 13 8.53 13.07 -10.94
C PHE A 13 8.02 13.12 -9.50
N ILE A 14 8.88 13.43 -8.53
CA ILE A 14 8.44 13.45 -7.13
C ILE A 14 7.42 14.54 -6.86
N THR A 15 7.61 15.74 -7.42
CA THR A 15 6.68 16.86 -7.24
C THR A 15 5.31 16.54 -7.83
N THR A 16 5.29 15.94 -9.02
CA THR A 16 4.05 15.52 -9.70
C THR A 16 3.36 14.38 -8.93
N ALA A 17 4.13 13.40 -8.46
CA ALA A 17 3.62 12.27 -7.69
C ALA A 17 2.98 12.75 -6.38
N LEU A 18 3.68 13.60 -5.61
CA LEU A 18 3.15 14.16 -4.37
C LEU A 18 1.85 14.92 -4.61
N LYS A 19 1.84 15.84 -5.59
CA LYS A 19 0.64 16.62 -5.92
C LYS A 19 -0.56 15.76 -6.31
N ARG A 20 -0.33 14.62 -6.96
CA ARG A 20 -1.39 13.70 -7.38
C ARG A 20 -1.86 12.79 -6.24
N LEU A 21 -0.93 12.10 -5.58
CA LEU A 21 -1.23 11.14 -4.52
C LEU A 21 -1.84 11.82 -3.28
N SER A 22 -1.42 13.05 -2.95
CA SER A 22 -2.00 13.81 -1.82
C SER A 22 -3.47 14.20 -2.01
N LYS A 23 -4.03 14.10 -3.23
CA LYS A 23 -5.46 14.33 -3.46
C LYS A 23 -6.32 13.14 -3.00
N ASN A 24 -5.75 11.94 -2.99
CA ASN A 24 -6.47 10.75 -2.55
C ASN A 24 -6.38 10.61 -1.03
N ARG A 25 -7.51 10.73 -0.33
CA ARG A 25 -7.58 10.66 1.14
C ARG A 25 -7.22 9.28 1.71
N LYS A 26 -7.28 8.22 0.88
CA LYS A 26 -6.89 6.86 1.27
C LYS A 26 -5.37 6.68 1.27
N ILE A 27 -4.62 7.58 0.63
CA ILE A 27 -3.17 7.51 0.58
C ILE A 27 -2.58 8.48 1.60
N VAL A 28 -1.68 7.99 2.44
CA VAL A 28 -0.90 8.83 3.35
C VAL A 28 0.55 8.76 2.92
N VAL A 29 1.06 9.85 2.37
CA VAL A 29 2.47 9.94 2.03
C VAL A 29 3.27 10.23 3.29
N LEU A 30 4.33 9.45 3.52
CA LEU A 30 5.22 9.56 4.66
C LEU A 30 6.42 10.47 4.40
N GLY A 31 6.92 11.05 5.48
CA GLY A 31 8.03 11.99 5.49
C GLY A 31 7.65 13.39 5.01
N ASN A 32 8.61 14.30 5.07
CA ASN A 32 8.39 15.70 4.72
C ASN A 32 8.14 15.86 3.21
N THR A 33 7.04 16.51 2.86
CA THR A 33 6.59 16.76 1.47
C THR A 33 6.98 18.14 0.95
N GLN A 34 7.51 19.02 1.81
CA GLN A 34 7.86 20.40 1.48
C GLN A 34 9.35 20.58 1.17
N VAL A 35 10.19 19.64 1.60
CA VAL A 35 11.65 19.70 1.38
C VAL A 35 12.06 18.93 0.13
N LYS A 36 13.20 19.33 -0.44
CA LYS A 36 13.84 18.59 -1.52
C LYS A 36 14.15 17.16 -1.06
N ARG A 37 13.74 16.17 -1.85
CA ARG A 37 13.89 14.75 -1.56
C ARG A 37 14.19 13.97 -2.83
N ALA A 38 14.77 12.79 -2.66
CA ALA A 38 14.94 11.81 -3.73
C ALA A 38 13.57 11.45 -4.34
N ALA A 39 13.57 10.94 -5.59
CA ALA A 39 12.37 10.56 -6.33
C ALA A 39 11.72 9.27 -5.82
N ILE A 40 11.42 9.26 -4.52
CA ILE A 40 11.04 8.10 -3.76
C ILE A 40 9.83 8.47 -2.92
N VAL A 41 8.74 7.73 -3.10
CA VAL A 41 7.53 7.88 -2.30
C VAL A 41 7.44 6.71 -1.34
N SER A 42 7.31 7.02 -0.06
CA SER A 42 6.90 6.06 0.96
C SER A 42 5.49 6.41 1.38
N PHE A 43 4.60 5.44 1.42
CA PHE A 43 3.18 5.68 1.65
C PHE A 43 2.51 4.55 2.42
N LEU A 44 1.42 4.91 3.09
CA LEU A 44 0.45 4.01 3.68
C LEU A 44 -0.86 4.09 2.90
N VAL A 45 -1.62 3.01 2.95
CA VAL A 45 -2.96 2.96 2.39
C VAL A 45 -3.94 2.70 3.52
N ARG A 46 -4.90 3.61 3.72
CA ARG A 46 -5.97 3.45 4.70
C ARG A 46 -7.03 2.49 4.18
N THR A 47 -7.59 1.70 5.07
CA THR A 47 -8.74 0.85 4.76
C THR A 47 -10.03 1.67 4.81
N THR A 48 -11.08 1.11 4.21
CA THR A 48 -12.43 1.66 4.25
C THR A 48 -13.40 0.70 4.90
N ASP A 49 -14.43 1.24 5.53
CA ASP A 49 -15.56 0.48 6.04
C ASP A 49 -16.54 0.10 4.93
N SER A 50 -17.53 -0.73 5.26
CA SER A 50 -18.62 -1.16 4.38
C SER A 50 -19.38 0.02 3.73
N ASN A 51 -19.44 1.16 4.41
CA ASN A 51 -20.06 2.40 3.90
C ASN A 51 -19.09 3.32 3.14
N GLY A 52 -17.86 2.86 2.84
CA GLY A 52 -16.83 3.66 2.18
C GLY A 52 -16.16 4.72 3.08
N GLY A 53 -16.48 4.72 4.38
CA GLY A 53 -15.84 5.60 5.36
C GLY A 53 -14.38 5.21 5.58
N ILE A 54 -13.47 6.19 5.65
CA ILE A 54 -12.04 5.94 5.90
C ILE A 54 -11.87 5.48 7.34
N GLN A 55 -11.36 4.26 7.53
CA GLN A 55 -11.03 3.73 8.85
C GLN A 55 -9.64 4.20 9.30
N GLN A 56 -9.39 4.06 10.60
CA GLN A 56 -8.08 4.35 11.20
C GLN A 56 -7.06 3.22 11.01
N THR A 57 -7.49 2.06 10.49
CA THR A 57 -6.60 0.94 10.17
C THR A 57 -5.97 1.14 8.80
N VAL A 58 -4.78 0.59 8.62
CA VAL A 58 -4.02 0.67 7.36
C VAL A 58 -3.81 -0.72 6.78
N MET A 59 -3.67 -0.80 5.46
CA MET A 59 -3.19 -2.03 4.84
C MET A 59 -1.70 -2.22 5.13
N GLN A 60 -1.30 -3.46 5.38
CA GLN A 60 0.10 -3.76 5.67
C GLN A 60 0.98 -3.45 4.44
N GLY A 61 2.10 -2.76 4.63
CA GLY A 61 2.97 -2.34 3.52
C GLY A 61 3.49 -3.49 2.64
N ARG A 62 3.65 -4.69 3.19
CA ARG A 62 4.05 -5.90 2.43
C ARG A 62 2.93 -6.46 1.57
N PHE A 63 1.68 -6.40 2.05
CA PHE A 63 0.50 -6.74 1.25
C PHE A 63 0.39 -5.83 0.03
N VAL A 64 0.44 -4.52 0.26
CA VAL A 64 0.40 -3.51 -0.82
C VAL A 64 1.53 -3.75 -1.82
N ALA A 65 2.73 -4.07 -1.34
CA ALA A 65 3.86 -4.35 -2.22
C ALA A 65 3.67 -5.63 -3.05
N LYS A 66 3.13 -6.68 -2.43
CA LYS A 66 2.79 -7.95 -3.09
C LYS A 66 1.71 -7.75 -4.15
N LEU A 67 0.68 -6.97 -3.85
CA LEU A 67 -0.42 -6.68 -4.78
C LEU A 67 0.05 -5.88 -6.01
N LEU A 68 0.93 -4.89 -5.80
CA LEU A 68 1.55 -4.14 -6.90
C LEU A 68 2.40 -5.05 -7.81
N ASN A 69 3.10 -6.01 -7.23
CA ASN A 69 3.88 -6.99 -7.98
C ASN A 69 2.97 -7.93 -8.77
N ASP A 70 1.93 -8.49 -8.15
CA ASP A 70 1.12 -9.54 -8.75
C ASP A 70 0.17 -9.03 -9.84
N LEU A 71 -0.41 -7.84 -9.65
CA LEU A 71 -1.35 -7.28 -10.63
C LEU A 71 -0.66 -6.49 -11.75
N PHE A 72 0.46 -5.84 -11.45
CA PHE A 72 1.08 -4.85 -12.34
C PHE A 72 2.55 -5.13 -12.67
N GLY A 73 3.16 -6.16 -12.08
CA GLY A 73 4.59 -6.44 -12.23
C GLY A 73 5.50 -5.39 -11.59
N ILE A 74 4.96 -4.53 -10.72
CA ILE A 74 5.70 -3.41 -10.13
C ILE A 74 6.44 -3.89 -8.89
N GLN A 75 7.77 -3.90 -8.97
CA GLN A 75 8.62 -4.23 -7.84
C GLN A 75 8.69 -3.05 -6.85
N SER A 76 7.95 -3.16 -5.76
CA SER A 76 8.01 -2.23 -4.64
C SER A 76 8.54 -2.91 -3.39
N ARG A 77 8.98 -2.12 -2.40
CA ARG A 77 9.50 -2.66 -1.13
C ARG A 77 8.57 -2.31 0.02
N GLY A 78 8.13 -3.32 0.75
CA GLY A 78 7.53 -3.15 2.06
C GLY A 78 8.62 -2.89 3.10
N GLY A 79 8.60 -1.72 3.74
CA GLY A 79 9.46 -1.41 4.87
C GLY A 79 8.79 -1.83 6.19
N CYS A 80 9.58 -2.29 7.16
CA CYS A 80 9.12 -2.47 8.53
C CYS A 80 9.37 -1.17 9.29
N SER A 81 8.36 -0.63 9.96
CA SER A 81 8.56 0.52 10.82
C SER A 81 9.09 0.09 12.17
N CYS A 82 10.31 0.47 12.50
CA CYS A 82 10.79 0.50 13.88
C CYS A 82 10.48 1.86 14.55
N ALA A 83 9.99 2.86 13.80
CA ALA A 83 9.78 4.24 14.28
C ALA A 83 8.60 5.01 13.65
N ALA A 84 7.93 4.51 12.60
CA ALA A 84 6.83 5.25 11.94
C ALA A 84 5.46 5.10 12.63
N ILE A 85 5.37 4.33 13.71
CA ILE A 85 4.18 4.27 14.56
C ILE A 85 3.87 5.66 15.13
N GLN A 86 4.89 6.47 15.41
CA GLN A 86 4.74 7.78 16.03
C GLN A 86 3.98 8.81 15.18
N GLU A 87 4.07 8.76 13.85
CA GLU A 87 3.36 9.70 12.96
C GLU A 87 1.87 9.35 12.82
N VAL A 88 1.54 8.05 12.78
CA VAL A 88 0.16 7.58 12.84
C VAL A 88 -0.45 7.86 14.22
N GLU A 89 0.31 7.66 15.30
CA GLU A 89 -0.12 7.96 16.68
C GLU A 89 -0.42 9.45 16.91
N LYS A 90 0.43 10.34 16.41
CA LYS A 90 0.21 11.80 16.51
C LYS A 90 -1.04 12.26 15.78
N GLN A 91 -1.36 11.66 14.63
CA GLN A 91 -2.55 12.01 13.86
C GLN A 91 -3.85 11.42 14.45
N ASN A 92 -3.75 10.31 15.18
CA ASN A 92 -4.89 9.59 15.76
C ASN A 92 -5.35 10.10 17.12
N ASN A 93 -4.72 11.12 17.69
CA ASN A 93 -4.99 11.64 19.04
C ASN A 93 -5.10 10.53 20.12
N ARG A 94 -4.51 9.36 19.86
CA ARG A 94 -4.37 8.28 20.82
C ARG A 94 -3.19 8.62 21.70
N ARG A 95 -3.42 9.49 22.69
CA ARG A 95 -2.55 9.55 23.87
C ARG A 95 -2.72 8.23 24.62
N PHE A 96 -2.00 7.19 24.23
CA PHE A 96 -1.78 6.05 25.11
C PHE A 96 -0.80 6.49 26.20
N ARG A 97 -1.33 7.17 27.22
CA ARG A 97 -0.60 7.40 28.47
C ARG A 97 -0.83 6.19 29.38
N GLN A 98 0.29 5.74 29.97
CA GLN A 98 0.42 4.94 31.18
C GLN A 98 0.08 3.43 31.08
N GLY A 99 1.05 2.68 30.55
CA GLY A 99 1.32 1.29 30.92
C GLY A 99 2.84 1.10 30.95
N ALA A 100 3.36 0.27 31.85
CA ALA A 100 4.79 0.18 32.18
C ALA A 100 5.72 -0.30 31.03
N PHE A 101 5.21 -0.55 29.82
CA PHE A 101 5.98 -0.89 28.63
C PHE A 101 5.33 -0.25 27.37
N SER A 102 6.14 0.30 26.47
CA SER A 102 5.68 0.90 25.21
C SER A 102 5.20 -0.18 24.21
N ASN A 103 4.31 0.18 23.28
CA ASN A 103 3.86 -0.73 22.20
C ASN A 103 5.03 -1.25 21.35
N GLU A 104 6.12 -0.48 21.29
CA GLU A 104 7.37 -0.85 20.63
C GLU A 104 8.05 -2.01 21.37
N GLU A 105 8.06 -2.01 22.70
CA GLU A 105 8.59 -3.10 23.54
C GLU A 105 7.74 -4.37 23.42
N ARG A 106 6.41 -4.25 23.33
CA ARG A 106 5.51 -5.39 23.09
C ARG A 106 5.66 -5.96 21.68
N THR A 107 5.77 -5.10 20.66
CA THR A 107 6.05 -5.51 19.28
C THR A 107 7.43 -6.16 19.18
N PHE A 108 8.42 -5.63 19.90
CA PHE A 108 9.76 -6.22 19.99
C PHE A 108 9.74 -7.57 20.71
N PHE A 109 8.92 -7.73 21.75
CA PHE A 109 8.72 -9.01 22.44
C PHE A 109 8.15 -10.06 21.47
N PHE A 110 7.05 -9.81 20.77
CA PHE A 110 6.52 -10.77 19.79
C PHE A 110 7.47 -11.02 18.61
N PHE A 111 8.22 -10.00 18.20
CA PHE A 111 9.29 -10.17 17.21
C PHE A 111 10.40 -11.11 17.72
N SER A 112 10.81 -10.98 18.99
CA SER A 112 11.81 -11.87 19.61
C SER A 112 11.29 -13.31 19.74
N GLN A 113 9.97 -13.50 19.78
CA GLN A 113 9.29 -14.79 19.74
C GLN A 113 9.10 -15.35 18.31
N GLY A 114 9.64 -14.67 17.29
CA GLY A 114 9.61 -15.13 15.88
C GLY A 114 8.43 -14.63 15.05
N TYR A 115 7.57 -13.76 15.59
CA TYR A 115 6.44 -13.17 14.84
C TYR A 115 6.81 -11.83 14.21
N SER A 116 7.41 -11.88 13.01
CA SER A 116 7.79 -10.66 12.27
C SER A 116 6.61 -9.90 11.68
N GLY A 117 5.44 -10.54 11.56
CA GLY A 117 4.24 -9.98 10.96
C GLY A 117 3.55 -8.87 11.77
N VAL A 118 3.86 -8.73 13.07
CA VAL A 118 3.22 -7.76 13.97
C VAL A 118 3.65 -6.32 13.66
N LYS A 119 4.77 -6.11 12.94
CA LYS A 119 5.30 -4.78 12.68
C LYS A 119 4.43 -4.01 11.67
N PRO A 120 3.91 -2.82 12.02
CA PRO A 120 3.32 -1.92 11.03
C PRO A 120 4.37 -1.59 9.97
N GLY A 121 3.97 -1.67 8.71
CA GLY A 121 4.85 -1.45 7.58
C GLY A 121 4.29 -0.43 6.60
N TRP A 122 5.17 0.19 5.83
CA TRP A 122 4.83 1.09 4.73
C TRP A 122 5.29 0.50 3.40
N THR A 123 4.76 1.02 2.30
CA THR A 123 5.23 0.67 0.96
C THR A 123 6.07 1.81 0.42
N ARG A 124 7.20 1.47 -0.19
CA ARG A 124 8.09 2.44 -0.85
C ARG A 124 8.29 2.09 -2.31
N LEU A 125 8.17 3.12 -3.16
CA LEU A 125 8.39 3.04 -4.59
C LEU A 125 9.38 4.12 -5.03
N ASN A 126 10.31 3.74 -5.92
CA ASN A 126 11.32 4.62 -6.48
C ASN A 126 11.00 4.93 -7.94
N PHE A 127 11.02 6.21 -8.30
CA PHE A 127 10.87 6.67 -9.68
C PHE A 127 12.27 6.88 -10.28
N ALA A 128 12.70 5.93 -11.10
CA ALA A 128 13.98 6.05 -11.79
C ALA A 128 13.97 7.23 -12.78
N TYR A 129 15.09 7.96 -12.89
CA TYR A 129 15.22 9.14 -13.74
C TYR A 129 15.01 8.87 -15.25
N PHE A 130 15.12 7.61 -15.66
CA PHE A 130 14.97 7.15 -17.04
C PHE A 130 13.56 6.66 -17.37
N LEU A 131 12.62 6.68 -16.42
CA LEU A 131 11.22 6.35 -16.69
C LEU A 131 10.64 7.26 -17.78
N SER A 132 9.88 6.66 -18.68
CA SER A 132 9.02 7.40 -19.60
C SER A 132 7.86 8.06 -18.85
N LYS A 133 7.21 9.05 -19.47
CA LYS A 133 6.04 9.70 -18.87
C LYS A 133 4.89 8.70 -18.70
N GLU A 134 4.79 7.77 -19.65
CA GLU A 134 3.77 6.73 -19.73
C GLU A 134 3.91 5.72 -18.59
N GLU A 135 5.13 5.25 -18.33
CA GLU A 135 5.43 4.38 -17.19
C GLU A 135 5.22 5.10 -15.86
N PHE A 136 5.67 6.36 -15.76
CA PHE A 136 5.46 7.15 -14.54
C PHE A 136 3.97 7.31 -14.21
N HIS A 137 3.13 7.62 -15.21
CA HIS A 137 1.68 7.69 -15.00
C HIS A 137 1.06 6.34 -14.67
N PHE A 138 1.55 5.25 -15.27
CA PHE A 138 1.10 3.89 -14.92
C PHE A 138 1.39 3.55 -13.45
N LEU A 139 2.58 3.87 -12.94
CA LEU A 139 2.93 3.67 -11.53
C LEU A 139 1.97 4.42 -10.60
N LEU A 140 1.62 5.67 -10.92
CA LEU A 140 0.67 6.44 -10.11
C LEU A 140 -0.75 5.85 -10.16
N CYS A 141 -1.21 5.43 -11.34
CA CYS A 141 -2.51 4.76 -11.48
C CYS A 141 -2.55 3.43 -10.71
N ALA A 142 -1.45 2.66 -10.70
CA ALA A 142 -1.37 1.42 -9.93
C ALA A 142 -1.43 1.66 -8.41
N ILE A 143 -0.74 2.70 -7.91
CA ILE A 143 -0.84 3.10 -6.51
C ILE A 143 -2.28 3.53 -6.17
N GLU A 144 -2.91 4.35 -7.01
CA GLU A 144 -4.31 4.76 -6.84
C GLU A 144 -5.27 3.56 -6.87
N PHE A 145 -5.04 2.61 -7.78
CA PHE A 145 -5.83 1.37 -7.85
C PHE A 145 -5.75 0.58 -6.55
N VAL A 146 -4.53 0.35 -6.03
CA VAL A 146 -4.35 -0.36 -4.77
C VAL A 146 -4.97 0.43 -3.61
N ALA A 147 -4.89 1.76 -3.65
CA ALA A 147 -5.55 2.60 -2.66
C ALA A 147 -7.06 2.46 -2.64
N ASP A 148 -7.68 2.33 -3.82
CA ASP A 148 -9.14 2.30 -3.94
C ASP A 148 -9.74 0.90 -3.83
N TYR A 149 -9.06 -0.11 -4.36
CA TYR A 149 -9.58 -1.47 -4.51
C TYR A 149 -8.74 -2.52 -3.78
N GLY A 150 -7.55 -2.19 -3.28
CA GLY A 150 -6.63 -3.17 -2.72
C GLY A 150 -7.20 -3.98 -1.55
N GLN A 151 -8.04 -3.36 -0.72
CA GLN A 151 -8.74 -4.06 0.37
C GLN A 151 -9.59 -5.23 -0.12
N ARG A 152 -10.18 -5.13 -1.31
CA ARG A 152 -11.05 -6.17 -1.87
C ARG A 152 -10.30 -7.46 -2.17
N PHE A 153 -8.99 -7.38 -2.37
CA PHE A 153 -8.13 -8.52 -2.68
C PHE A 153 -7.70 -9.31 -1.44
N LEU A 154 -7.91 -8.80 -0.22
CA LEU A 154 -7.50 -9.48 1.01
C LEU A 154 -7.93 -10.97 1.08
N PRO A 155 -9.17 -11.36 0.72
CA PRO A 155 -9.59 -12.77 0.75
C PRO A 155 -8.81 -13.71 -0.16
N LEU A 156 -8.13 -13.17 -1.16
CA LEU A 156 -7.35 -13.98 -2.11
C LEU A 156 -5.96 -14.33 -1.58
N TYR A 157 -5.56 -13.72 -0.47
CA TYR A 157 -4.25 -13.89 0.10
C TYR A 157 -4.31 -14.41 1.54
N GLU A 158 -3.37 -15.29 1.86
CA GLU A 158 -3.15 -15.75 3.23
C GLU A 158 -1.94 -15.01 3.84
N PHE A 159 -2.11 -14.57 5.08
CA PHE A 159 -1.07 -13.91 5.84
C PHE A 159 -0.27 -14.89 6.71
N GLU A 160 1.03 -14.97 6.47
CA GLU A 160 1.94 -15.80 7.26
C GLU A 160 2.53 -14.98 8.43
N TRP A 161 2.06 -15.26 9.65
CA TRP A 161 2.41 -14.49 10.85
C TRP A 161 3.88 -14.51 11.25
N GLN A 162 4.56 -15.63 10.98
CA GLN A 162 5.97 -15.84 11.33
C GLN A 162 6.87 -14.92 10.50
N THR A 163 6.70 -14.95 9.18
CA THR A 163 7.53 -14.17 8.25
C THR A 163 6.98 -12.77 8.04
N GLY A 164 5.67 -12.57 8.18
CA GLY A 164 4.95 -11.37 7.77
C GLY A 164 4.76 -11.26 6.26
N ASN A 165 4.76 -12.39 5.55
CA ASN A 165 4.57 -12.45 4.10
C ASN A 165 3.11 -12.75 3.73
N TRP A 166 2.75 -12.40 2.50
CA TRP A 166 1.44 -12.70 1.93
C TRP A 166 1.60 -13.68 0.79
N LYS A 167 0.84 -14.78 0.83
CA LYS A 167 0.81 -15.81 -0.20
C LYS A 167 -0.53 -15.77 -0.91
N TYR A 168 -0.51 -15.89 -2.23
CA TYR A 168 -1.74 -15.97 -3.02
C TYR A 168 -2.25 -17.42 -2.97
N GLU A 169 -3.53 -17.60 -2.65
CA GLU A 169 -4.16 -18.91 -2.56
C GLU A 169 -4.93 -19.22 -3.86
N GLU A 170 -4.46 -20.19 -4.65
CA GLU A 170 -5.08 -20.58 -5.92
C GLU A 170 -6.52 -21.10 -5.76
N LYS A 171 -6.87 -21.60 -4.58
CA LYS A 171 -8.22 -22.07 -4.25
C LYS A 171 -9.26 -20.95 -4.30
N ASN A 172 -8.83 -19.70 -4.08
CA ASN A 172 -9.68 -18.51 -4.16
C ASN A 172 -9.61 -17.83 -5.52
N SER A 173 -9.08 -18.52 -6.55
CA SER A 173 -8.87 -17.94 -7.87
C SER A 173 -10.15 -17.43 -8.52
N ILE A 174 -10.03 -16.26 -9.14
CA ILE A 174 -11.11 -15.59 -9.85
C ILE A 174 -10.84 -15.74 -11.35
N ASN A 175 -11.90 -15.91 -12.15
CA ASN A 175 -11.79 -15.94 -13.60
C ASN A 175 -11.21 -14.63 -14.16
N THR A 176 -9.97 -14.69 -14.64
CA THR A 176 -9.18 -13.56 -15.15
C THR A 176 -9.53 -13.14 -16.59
N THR A 177 -10.45 -13.85 -17.25
CA THR A 177 -10.81 -13.64 -18.67
C THR A 177 -11.65 -12.40 -18.94
N ALA A 178 -12.17 -11.73 -17.89
CA ALA A 178 -12.97 -10.53 -18.04
C ALA A 178 -12.09 -9.26 -18.18
N LYS A 179 -12.32 -8.47 -19.23
CA LYS A 179 -11.78 -7.10 -19.35
C LYS A 179 -12.85 -6.10 -18.93
N ALA A 180 -12.55 -5.23 -17.97
CA ALA A 180 -13.46 -4.16 -17.54
C ALA A 180 -13.05 -2.80 -18.09
N THR A 181 -14.04 -1.91 -18.25
CA THR A 181 -13.80 -0.51 -18.60
C THR A 181 -12.98 0.19 -17.51
N LEU A 182 -11.90 0.84 -17.93
CA LEU A 182 -11.04 1.66 -17.09
C LEU A 182 -11.78 2.85 -16.46
N HIS A 183 -11.23 3.36 -15.36
CA HIS A 183 -11.71 4.59 -14.76
C HIS A 183 -11.63 5.76 -15.76
N LYS A 184 -12.68 6.60 -15.83
CA LYS A 184 -12.79 7.71 -16.80
C LYS A 184 -11.63 8.72 -16.73
N GLU A 185 -10.96 8.81 -15.58
CA GLU A 185 -9.80 9.69 -15.41
C GLU A 185 -8.51 9.07 -15.94
N TRP A 186 -8.36 7.75 -15.86
CA TRP A 186 -7.17 7.04 -16.33
C TRP A 186 -7.14 6.88 -17.85
N THR A 187 -8.30 6.86 -18.50
CA THR A 187 -8.40 6.81 -19.97
C THR A 187 -7.86 8.06 -20.65
N LYS A 188 -7.80 9.20 -19.94
CA LYS A 188 -7.26 10.47 -20.44
C LYS A 188 -5.74 10.59 -20.34
N LEU A 189 -5.08 9.65 -19.66
CA LEU A 189 -3.64 9.68 -19.44
C LEU A 189 -2.89 9.03 -20.61
N PRO A 190 -1.65 9.49 -20.89
CA PRO A 190 -0.79 8.87 -21.88
C PRO A 190 -0.27 7.53 -21.32
N LEU A 191 -1.06 6.48 -21.43
CA LEU A 191 -0.68 5.13 -21.02
C LEU A 191 -0.44 4.25 -22.25
N LEU A 192 0.59 3.40 -22.19
CA LEU A 192 0.79 2.34 -23.17
C LEU A 192 -0.42 1.39 -23.18
N GLN A 193 -0.68 0.77 -24.32
CA GLN A 193 -1.82 -0.15 -24.46
C GLN A 193 -1.74 -1.31 -23.47
N GLN A 194 -0.54 -1.88 -23.26
CA GLN A 194 -0.31 -2.93 -22.27
C GLN A 194 -0.66 -2.46 -20.84
N HIS A 195 -0.26 -1.23 -20.46
CA HIS A 195 -0.60 -0.66 -19.15
C HIS A 195 -2.12 -0.49 -18.97
N LYS A 196 -2.83 -0.14 -20.04
CA LYS A 196 -4.30 -0.07 -20.04
C LYS A 196 -4.93 -1.45 -19.86
N ASP A 197 -4.39 -2.48 -20.53
CA ASP A 197 -4.87 -3.85 -20.39
C ASP A 197 -4.67 -4.36 -18.94
N TYR A 198 -3.50 -4.15 -18.33
CA TYR A 198 -3.27 -4.52 -16.92
C TYR A 198 -4.27 -3.85 -15.97
N LEU A 199 -4.45 -2.54 -16.08
CA LEU A 199 -5.41 -1.79 -15.26
C LEU A 199 -6.86 -2.25 -15.51
N GLY A 200 -7.20 -2.59 -16.76
CA GLY A 200 -8.53 -3.08 -17.14
C GLY A 200 -8.84 -4.47 -16.56
N THR A 201 -7.87 -5.38 -16.60
CA THR A 201 -7.99 -6.71 -16.00
C THR A 201 -8.08 -6.62 -14.47
N ALA A 202 -7.21 -5.83 -13.83
CA ALA A 202 -7.25 -5.63 -12.39
C ALA A 202 -8.60 -5.05 -11.93
N MET A 203 -9.14 -4.09 -12.69
CA MET A 203 -10.48 -3.52 -12.44
C MET A 203 -11.59 -4.55 -12.60
N ALA A 204 -11.48 -5.49 -13.54
CA ALA A 204 -12.47 -6.55 -13.72
C ALA A 204 -12.52 -7.48 -12.50
N ILE A 205 -11.35 -7.87 -11.99
CA ILE A 205 -11.22 -8.69 -10.79
C ILE A 205 -11.79 -7.94 -9.58
N ALA A 206 -11.42 -6.68 -9.39
CA ALA A 206 -11.89 -5.85 -8.27
C ALA A 206 -13.42 -5.65 -8.24
N LYS A 207 -14.08 -5.70 -9.40
CA LYS A 207 -15.55 -5.61 -9.51
C LYS A 207 -16.27 -6.90 -9.14
N GLN A 208 -15.61 -8.05 -9.29
CA GLN A 208 -16.17 -9.34 -8.88
C GLN A 208 -16.06 -9.54 -7.36
N LEU A 209 -15.09 -8.88 -6.74
CA LEU A 209 -14.86 -8.92 -5.30
C LEU A 209 -15.80 -7.99 -4.53
N ALA A 210 -16.22 -8.45 -3.34
CA ALA A 210 -17.02 -7.66 -2.41
C ALA A 210 -16.31 -6.36 -2.02
N HIS A 211 -17.08 -5.29 -1.79
CA HIS A 211 -16.50 -4.00 -1.40
C HIS A 211 -15.78 -4.08 -0.05
N ASP A 212 -16.39 -4.76 0.92
CA ASP A 212 -15.78 -5.01 2.21
C ASP A 212 -15.78 -6.53 2.48
N PRO A 213 -14.61 -7.19 2.41
CA PRO A 213 -14.53 -8.62 2.66
C PRO A 213 -14.69 -9.04 4.12
N GLY A 214 -14.88 -8.09 5.05
CA GLY A 214 -14.89 -8.39 6.50
C GLY A 214 -13.49 -8.36 7.11
N GLN A 215 -13.34 -8.79 8.36
CA GLN A 215 -12.02 -9.07 8.96
C GLN A 215 -11.59 -10.46 8.50
N GLY A 216 -10.46 -10.57 7.80
CA GLY A 216 -9.83 -11.83 7.44
C GLY A 216 -9.16 -12.52 8.63
N SER A 217 -8.13 -13.33 8.36
CA SER A 217 -7.53 -14.26 9.32
C SER A 217 -7.35 -13.67 10.73
N THR A 218 -7.88 -14.35 11.74
CA THR A 218 -7.73 -13.92 13.14
C THR A 218 -6.28 -14.10 13.61
N ALA A 219 -5.82 -13.21 14.49
CA ALA A 219 -4.51 -13.34 15.10
C ALA A 219 -4.38 -14.67 15.89
N PRO A 220 -3.24 -15.38 15.79
CA PRO A 220 -2.94 -16.55 16.60
C PRO A 220 -3.17 -16.29 18.10
N ALA A 221 -3.61 -17.31 18.82
CA ALA A 221 -3.79 -17.25 20.26
C ALA A 221 -2.46 -16.84 20.93
N GLY A 222 -2.42 -15.64 21.52
CA GLY A 222 -1.25 -15.10 22.21
C GLY A 222 -0.77 -13.74 21.70
N ILE A 223 -1.16 -13.32 20.49
CA ILE A 223 -0.87 -11.96 20.00
C ILE A 223 -1.95 -11.00 20.51
N ASP A 224 -1.53 -9.93 21.19
CA ASP A 224 -2.42 -8.88 21.67
C ASP A 224 -3.13 -8.22 20.46
N PRO A 225 -4.48 -8.31 20.35
CA PRO A 225 -5.23 -7.72 19.24
C PRO A 225 -5.01 -6.21 19.10
N GLU A 226 -4.63 -5.51 20.17
CA GLU A 226 -4.35 -4.07 20.13
C GLU A 226 -3.05 -3.73 19.37
N LEU A 227 -2.15 -4.69 19.17
CA LEU A 227 -0.91 -4.51 18.41
C LEU A 227 -1.11 -4.68 16.89
N VAL A 228 -2.23 -5.25 16.47
CA VAL A 228 -2.53 -5.46 15.05
C VAL A 228 -3.12 -4.17 14.47
N THR A 229 -2.24 -3.30 13.97
CA THR A 229 -2.64 -2.00 13.40
C THR A 229 -3.14 -2.09 11.95
N PHE A 230 -3.24 -3.30 11.39
CA PHE A 230 -3.58 -3.54 9.99
C PHE A 230 -4.72 -4.54 9.83
N ARG A 231 -5.49 -4.39 8.76
CA ARG A 231 -6.61 -5.30 8.44
C ARG A 231 -6.06 -6.57 7.77
N LEU A 232 -6.52 -7.71 8.26
CA LEU A 232 -6.32 -9.03 7.68
C LEU A 232 -7.48 -9.40 6.77
#